data_AF-A0A6P0YSU4-F1
#
_entry.id   AF-A0A6P0YSU4-F1
#
_cell.length_a   1.000
_cell.length_b   1.000
_cell.length_c   1.000
_cell.angle_alpha   90.00
_cell.angle_beta   90.00
_cell.angle_gamma   90.00
#
_symmetry.space_group_name_H-M   'P 1'
#
loop_
_entity.id
_entity.type
_entity.pdbx_description
1 polymer ?
#
loop_
_entity_poly.entity_id
_entity_poly.type
_entity_poly.pdbx_seq_one_letter_code
_entity_poly.pdbx_strand_id
1 'polypeptide(L)'
;AANEFQPILDSVPFQDAQIPVLSNVDPMPSMDAVVLKTRLSQQMTGSVRWREISLQLQSEGVETVREIGPGKVLTGLIKRTCKGVGLRNVSDLGAIAA
;
A
#
# COMPACT_ATOMS: atom_id res chain seq x y z
N ALA A 1 16.21 -16.23 -2.81
CA ALA A 1 15.19 -15.27 -2.31
C ALA A 1 13.87 -15.33 -3.09
N ALA A 2 13.71 -14.67 -4.26
CA ALA A 2 12.41 -14.65 -4.96
C ALA A 2 11.92 -16.06 -5.38
N ASN A 3 12.82 -16.89 -5.92
CA ASN A 3 12.49 -18.28 -6.30
C ASN A 3 12.11 -19.17 -5.10
N GLU A 4 12.64 -18.88 -3.91
CA GLU A 4 12.29 -19.60 -2.67
C GLU A 4 10.97 -19.10 -2.08
N PHE A 5 10.64 -17.83 -2.29
CA PHE A 5 9.39 -17.22 -1.82
C PHE A 5 8.17 -17.71 -2.59
N GLN A 6 8.30 -17.91 -3.91
CA GLN A 6 7.19 -18.31 -4.77
C GLN A 6 6.43 -19.56 -4.28
N PRO A 7 7.07 -20.72 -4.02
CA PRO A 7 6.34 -21.91 -3.56
C PRO A 7 5.67 -21.71 -2.20
N ILE A 8 6.25 -20.89 -1.32
CA ILE A 8 5.64 -20.53 -0.03
C ILE A 8 4.37 -19.73 -0.28
N LEU A 9 4.45 -18.68 -1.11
CA LEU A 9 3.31 -17.85 -1.45
C LEU A 9 2.19 -18.68 -2.10
N ASP A 10 2.54 -19.61 -3.01
CA ASP A 10 1.58 -20.48 -3.69
C ASP A 10 0.76 -21.31 -2.70
N SER A 11 1.38 -21.79 -1.62
CA SER A 11 0.69 -22.56 -0.56
C SER A 11 -0.29 -21.74 0.29
N VAL A 12 -0.20 -20.41 0.28
CA VAL A 12 -1.07 -19.53 1.08
C VAL A 12 -2.39 -19.26 0.34
N PRO A 13 -3.56 -19.57 0.94
CA PRO A 13 -4.84 -19.21 0.36
C PRO A 13 -5.05 -17.70 0.40
N PHE A 14 -5.47 -17.13 -0.73
CA PHE A 14 -5.85 -15.72 -0.84
C PHE A 14 -7.35 -15.62 -1.03
N GLN A 15 -7.94 -14.60 -0.41
CA GLN A 15 -9.34 -14.20 -0.61
C GLN A 15 -9.36 -12.81 -1.21
N ASP A 16 -10.46 -12.45 -1.86
CA ASP A 16 -10.65 -11.10 -2.37
C ASP A 16 -10.58 -10.10 -1.22
N ALA A 17 -9.94 -8.97 -1.47
CA ALA A 17 -9.81 -7.91 -0.49
C ALA A 17 -11.18 -7.24 -0.27
N GLN A 18 -11.46 -6.84 0.96
CA GLN A 18 -12.68 -6.09 1.29
C GLN A 18 -12.59 -4.61 0.91
N ILE A 19 -11.38 -4.12 0.68
CA ILE A 19 -11.09 -2.75 0.25
C ILE A 19 -10.04 -2.77 -0.87
N PRO A 20 -10.00 -1.75 -1.75
CA PRO A 20 -9.01 -1.69 -2.81
C PRO A 20 -7.58 -1.62 -2.27
N VAL A 21 -6.69 -2.42 -2.87
CA VAL A 21 -5.26 -2.46 -2.54
C VAL A 21 -4.44 -2.02 -3.76
N LEU A 22 -3.58 -1.02 -3.54
CA LEU A 22 -2.58 -0.58 -4.51
C LEU A 22 -1.26 -1.30 -4.18
N SER A 23 -0.71 -2.05 -5.12
CA SER A 23 0.52 -2.83 -4.90
C SER A 23 1.75 -2.05 -5.34
N ASN A 24 2.90 -2.33 -4.73
CA ASN A 24 4.14 -1.61 -5.04
C ASN A 24 4.57 -1.66 -6.50
N VAL A 25 4.33 -2.78 -7.18
CA VAL A 25 4.72 -3.00 -8.59
C VAL A 25 3.70 -2.42 -9.58
N ASP A 26 2.45 -2.27 -9.16
CA ASP A 26 1.34 -1.79 -9.98
C ASP A 26 0.42 -0.93 -9.11
N PRO A 27 0.47 0.41 -9.28
CA PRO A 27 -0.23 1.36 -8.43
C PRO A 27 -1.73 1.44 -8.74
N MET A 28 -2.31 0.51 -9.52
CA MET A 28 -3.76 0.47 -9.75
C MET A 28 -4.50 -0.27 -8.63
N PRO A 29 -5.64 0.25 -8.15
CA PRO A 29 -6.46 -0.44 -7.15
C PRO A 29 -6.93 -1.80 -7.67
N SER A 30 -6.83 -2.82 -6.83
CA SER A 30 -7.43 -4.13 -7.08
C SER A 30 -7.98 -4.72 -5.78
N MET A 31 -9.04 -5.51 -5.91
CA MET A 31 -9.59 -6.33 -4.83
C MET A 31 -9.48 -7.83 -5.15
N ASP A 32 -9.07 -8.18 -6.36
CA ASP A 32 -9.01 -9.57 -6.83
C ASP A 32 -7.82 -10.33 -6.21
N ALA A 33 -8.13 -11.45 -5.56
CA ALA A 33 -7.16 -12.29 -4.86
C ALA A 33 -5.98 -12.73 -5.75
N VAL A 34 -6.27 -13.13 -6.99
CA VAL A 34 -5.29 -13.68 -7.92
C VAL A 34 -4.33 -12.59 -8.40
N VAL A 35 -4.87 -11.42 -8.73
CA VAL A 35 -4.12 -10.23 -9.12
C VAL A 35 -3.20 -9.78 -7.98
N LEU A 36 -3.72 -9.69 -6.74
CA LEU A 36 -2.94 -9.26 -5.59
C LEU A 36 -1.82 -10.26 -5.24
N LYS A 37 -2.09 -11.57 -5.32
CA LYS A 37 -1.08 -12.60 -5.12
C LYS A 37 0.03 -12.52 -6.17
N THR A 38 -0.33 -12.31 -7.43
CA THR A 38 0.62 -12.13 -8.54
C THR A 38 1.50 -10.91 -8.32
N ARG A 39 0.91 -9.76 -7.94
CA ARG A 39 1.65 -8.52 -7.68
C ARG A 39 2.58 -8.65 -6.47
N LEU A 40 2.19 -9.39 -5.42
CA LEU A 40 3.05 -9.65 -4.26
C LEU A 40 4.27 -10.50 -4.61
N SER A 41 4.11 -11.51 -5.47
CA SER A 41 5.25 -12.28 -6.01
C SER A 41 6.24 -11.36 -6.75
N GLN A 42 5.71 -10.56 -7.69
CA GLN A 42 6.53 -9.64 -8.49
C GLN A 42 7.25 -8.59 -7.65
N GLN A 43 6.69 -8.19 -6.51
CA GLN A 43 7.29 -7.21 -5.60
C GLN A 43 8.66 -7.62 -5.08
N MET A 44 8.96 -8.92 -4.99
CA MET A 44 10.27 -9.39 -4.50
C MET A 44 11.45 -8.92 -5.36
N THR A 45 11.21 -8.68 -6.66
CA THR A 45 12.24 -8.22 -7.61
C THR A 45 11.86 -6.90 -8.30
N GLY A 46 10.63 -6.42 -8.09
CA GLY A 46 10.09 -5.22 -8.69
C GLY A 46 10.45 -3.95 -7.94
N SER A 47 10.30 -2.80 -8.62
CA SER A 47 10.48 -1.49 -8.00
C SER A 47 9.28 -1.14 -7.10
N VAL A 48 9.55 -0.39 -6.03
CA VAL A 48 8.52 0.21 -5.18
C VAL A 48 8.08 1.55 -5.77
N ARG A 49 6.93 1.56 -6.44
CA ARG A 49 6.40 2.73 -7.16
C ARG A 49 5.61 3.68 -6.25
N TRP A 50 6.17 4.02 -5.08
CA TRP A 50 5.45 4.76 -4.03
C TRP A 50 4.97 6.15 -4.45
N ARG A 51 5.75 6.86 -5.28
CA ARG A 51 5.34 8.16 -5.84
C ARG A 51 4.05 8.02 -6.65
N GLU A 52 3.96 6.98 -7.47
CA GLU A 52 2.81 6.73 -8.35
C GLU A 52 1.60 6.29 -7.54
N ILE A 53 1.80 5.45 -6.52
CA ILE A 53 0.75 5.12 -5.53
C ILE A 53 0.19 6.38 -4.89
N SER A 54 1.06 7.29 -4.44
CA SER A 54 0.62 8.54 -3.79
C SER A 54 -0.23 9.40 -4.73
N LEU A 55 0.18 9.53 -6.00
CA LEU A 55 -0.59 10.25 -7.01
C LEU A 55 -1.92 9.54 -7.32
N GLN A 56 -1.93 8.21 -7.36
CA GLN A 56 -3.15 7.45 -7.59
C GLN A 56 -4.16 7.63 -6.44
N LEU A 57 -3.71 7.62 -5.18
CA LEU A 57 -4.60 7.90 -4.04
C LEU A 57 -5.32 9.24 -4.23
N GLN A 58 -4.61 10.27 -4.68
CA GLN A 58 -5.22 11.56 -4.97
C GLN A 58 -6.21 11.50 -6.16
N SER A 59 -5.90 10.76 -7.23
CA SER A 59 -6.83 10.63 -8.38
C SER A 59 -8.07 9.80 -8.05
N GLU A 60 -7.98 8.87 -7.11
CA GLU A 60 -9.13 8.14 -6.56
C GLU A 60 -9.98 8.99 -5.59
N GLY A 61 -9.64 10.28 -5.40
CA GLY A 61 -10.39 11.19 -4.54
C GLY A 61 -10.10 11.04 -3.05
N VAL A 62 -8.97 10.43 -2.67
CA VAL A 62 -8.60 10.30 -1.26
C VAL A 62 -8.22 11.67 -0.68
N GLU A 63 -9.05 12.15 0.24
CA GLU A 63 -8.84 13.44 0.91
C GLU A 63 -7.97 13.31 2.17
N THR A 64 -7.95 12.14 2.81
CA THR A 64 -7.22 11.91 4.05
C THR A 64 -6.46 10.59 4.00
N VAL A 65 -5.16 10.63 4.33
CA VAL A 65 -4.31 9.45 4.48
C VAL A 65 -3.89 9.29 5.94
N ARG A 66 -4.01 8.05 6.44
CA ARG A 66 -3.54 7.63 7.76
C ARG A 66 -2.37 6.66 7.60
N GLU A 67 -1.19 7.02 8.07
CA GLU A 67 -0.03 6.11 8.15
C GLU A 67 -0.15 5.29 9.43
N ILE A 68 -0.37 3.99 9.27
CA ILE A 68 -0.50 3.03 10.36
C ILE A 68 0.86 2.38 10.61
N GLY A 69 1.46 2.64 11.77
CA GLY A 69 2.79 2.17 12.13
C GLY A 69 3.69 3.26 12.71
N PRO A 70 4.88 2.88 13.19
CA PRO A 70 5.81 3.81 13.84
C PRO A 70 6.41 4.81 12.84
N GLY A 71 6.73 6.01 13.33
CA GLY A 71 7.37 7.06 12.53
C GLY A 71 6.38 7.86 11.67
N LYS A 72 6.91 8.64 10.72
CA LYS A 72 6.13 9.56 9.86
C LYS A 72 6.69 9.60 8.43
N VAL A 73 7.23 8.49 7.96
CA VAL A 73 7.98 8.44 6.69
C VAL A 73 7.00 8.55 5.53
N LEU A 74 5.93 7.76 5.53
CA LEU A 74 4.97 7.70 4.43
C LEU A 74 4.16 9.00 4.34
N THR A 75 3.66 9.51 5.47
CA THR A 75 3.03 10.84 5.50
C THR A 75 3.99 11.94 5.06
N GLY A 76 5.26 11.88 5.46
CA GLY A 76 6.29 12.82 5.00
C GLY A 76 6.52 12.77 3.50
N LEU A 77 6.51 11.57 2.89
CA LEU A 77 6.61 11.39 1.44
C LEU A 77 5.38 11.93 0.71
N ILE A 78 4.18 11.57 1.17
CA ILE A 78 2.91 12.02 0.57
C ILE A 78 2.81 13.55 0.63
N LYS A 79 3.22 14.19 1.74
CA LYS A 79 3.24 15.66 1.86
C LYS A 79 4.06 16.35 0.75
N ARG A 80 5.12 15.71 0.26
CA ARG A 80 5.97 16.24 -0.82
C ARG A 80 5.42 15.93 -2.21
N THR A 81 4.63 14.87 -2.36
CA THR A 81 4.11 14.39 -3.64
C THR A 81 2.72 14.96 -3.96
N CYS A 82 1.83 15.02 -2.97
CA CYS A 82 0.43 15.41 -3.10
C CYS A 82 0.14 16.63 -2.21
N LYS A 83 -0.47 17.67 -2.80
CA LYS A 83 -0.91 18.86 -2.05
C LYS A 83 -2.39 18.75 -1.70
N GLY A 84 -2.77 19.20 -0.51
CA GLY A 84 -4.17 19.28 -0.07
C GLY A 84 -4.74 18.02 0.58
N VAL A 85 -3.96 16.95 0.71
CA VAL A 85 -4.37 15.72 1.40
C VAL A 85 -4.14 15.87 2.91
N GLY A 86 -5.16 15.57 3.72
CA GLY A 86 -5.05 15.49 5.17
C GLY A 86 -4.18 14.31 5.58
N LEU A 87 -3.19 14.54 6.44
CA LEU A 87 -2.26 13.50 6.87
C LEU A 87 -2.36 13.26 8.37
N ARG A 88 -2.43 11.99 8.78
CA ARG A 88 -2.38 11.54 10.17
C ARG A 88 -1.45 10.34 10.30
N ASN A 89 -0.76 10.22 11.42
CA ASN A 89 -0.01 9.01 11.76
C ASN A 89 -0.62 8.38 13.00
N VAL A 90 -0.81 7.07 12.96
CA VAL A 90 -1.35 6.24 14.03
C VAL A 90 -0.25 5.26 14.43
N SER A 91 0.52 5.63 15.46
CA SER A 91 1.69 4.88 15.93
C SER A 91 1.55 4.30 17.34
N ASP A 92 0.56 4.75 18.10
CA ASP A 92 0.26 4.28 19.46
C ASP A 92 -1.25 4.39 19.77
N LEU A 93 -1.65 3.93 20.95
CA LEU A 93 -3.05 3.99 21.41
C LEU A 93 -3.57 5.43 21.55
N GLY A 94 -2.72 6.38 21.92
CA GLY A 94 -3.11 7.79 22.02
C GLY A 94 -3.50 8.36 20.66
N ALA A 95 -2.83 7.94 19.59
CA ALA A 95 -3.10 8.36 18.22
C ALA A 95 -4.38 7.74 17.62
N ILE A 96 -4.95 6.70 18.22
CA ILE A 96 -6.21 6.07 17.75
C ILE A 96 -7.43 6.90 18.20
N ALA A 97 -7.35 7.53 19.36
CA ALA A 97 -8.46 8.28 19.96
C ALA A 97 -8.60 9.73 19.43
N ALA A 98 -7.65 10.18 18.60
CA ALA A 98 -7.55 11.55 18.07
C ALA A 98 -7.91 11.63 16.57
#